data_AF-A0A2A5HVX3-F1
#
_entry.id   AF-A0A2A5HVX3-F1
#
_cell.length_a   1.000
_cell.length_b   1.000
_cell.length_c   1.000
_cell.angle_alpha   90.00
_cell.angle_beta   90.00
_cell.angle_gamma   90.00
#
_symmetry.space_group_name_H-M   'P 1'
#
loop_
_entity.id
_entity.type
_entity.pdbx_description
1 polymer ?
#
loop_
_entity_poly.entity_id
_entity_poly.type
_entity_poly.pdbx_seq_one_letter_code
_entity_poly.pdbx_strand_id
1 'polypeptide(L)'
;MKNDERFLVTKASSAQITKIQNIEREAMVNRNIGEALKRVKLDQKWNKERLEGRILGIKPSFVMRYFQPSFSDRRQLHVLAYISWLIQIPMAALYYGKELKRYWSFNEGGYEVLVSVAQLSTRDFDAFVNFLSRCNLLVENEQRISQILDELSQYEDALFIAPKEVNIWKLGVDYYRSTGMVLKRIRIVNEFMIEEMASVLGVSPEIYQRYEALDPGVQMRSEIGHRAFEGFNLRSSALFLDYMKEYKGLRTARQVQERRAEIISLTWNSLKSKQEETMVSSLAQSMMGCAYLRV
;
A
#
# COMPACT_ATOMS: atom_id res chain seq x y z
N MET A 1 17.03 25.65 3.57
CA MET A 1 16.21 24.44 3.40
C MET A 1 17.16 23.25 3.39
N LYS A 2 17.09 22.31 4.34
CA LYS A 2 17.84 21.05 4.20
C LYS A 2 17.32 20.34 2.94
N ASN A 3 18.22 19.89 2.06
CA ASN A 3 17.87 19.03 0.93
C ASN A 3 17.30 17.74 1.52
N ASP A 4 15.99 17.56 1.39
CA ASP A 4 15.32 16.34 1.82
C ASP A 4 15.45 15.34 0.68
N GLU A 5 16.51 14.52 0.74
CA GLU A 5 16.90 13.55 -0.30
C GLU A 5 15.77 12.59 -0.69
N ARG A 6 14.77 12.42 0.17
CA ARG A 6 13.60 11.57 -0.08
C ARG A 6 12.71 12.07 -1.23
N PHE A 7 12.86 13.34 -1.63
CA PHE A 7 12.17 13.94 -2.77
C PHE A 7 13.04 14.06 -4.02
N LEU A 8 14.32 13.67 -3.96
CA LEU A 8 15.15 13.53 -5.15
C LEU A 8 14.71 12.29 -5.92
N VAL A 9 14.28 12.48 -7.16
CA VAL A 9 13.70 11.41 -7.97
C VAL A 9 14.18 11.52 -9.40
N THR A 10 14.32 10.37 -10.05
CA THR A 10 14.64 10.33 -11.48
C THR A 10 13.35 10.22 -12.27
N LYS A 11 13.11 11.19 -13.16
CA LYS A 11 12.00 11.13 -14.11
C LYS A 11 12.24 10.00 -15.12
N ALA A 12 11.22 9.22 -15.42
CA ALA A 12 11.26 8.24 -16.50
C ALA A 12 11.51 8.91 -17.86
N SER A 13 12.12 8.18 -18.80
CA SER A 13 12.31 8.66 -20.18
C SER A 13 10.97 8.96 -20.87
N SER A 14 10.98 9.82 -21.89
CA SER A 14 9.77 10.14 -22.66
C SER A 14 9.10 8.89 -23.24
N ALA A 15 9.88 7.91 -23.72
CA ALA A 15 9.35 6.64 -24.22
C ALA A 15 8.64 5.82 -23.13
N GLN A 16 9.18 5.82 -21.91
CA GLN A 16 8.53 5.18 -20.76
C GLN A 16 7.26 5.94 -20.36
N ILE A 17 7.28 7.27 -20.30
CA ILE A 17 6.10 8.08 -19.97
C ILE A 17 4.96 7.79 -20.95
N THR A 18 5.22 7.80 -22.26
CA THR A 18 4.21 7.46 -23.28
C THR A 18 3.64 6.06 -23.07
N LYS A 19 4.48 5.08 -22.70
CA LYS A 19 4.04 3.71 -22.39
C LYS A 19 3.14 3.65 -21.15
N ILE A 20 3.47 4.40 -20.10
CA ILE A 20 2.70 4.45 -18.84
C ILE A 20 1.36 5.18 -19.05
N GLN A 21 1.33 6.19 -19.92
CA GLN A 21 0.13 6.99 -20.20
C GLN A 21 -0.90 6.32 -21.11
N ASN A 22 -0.50 5.30 -21.88
CA ASN A 22 -1.38 4.66 -22.87
C ASN A 22 -2.75 4.27 -22.25
N ILE A 23 -3.86 4.54 -22.95
CA ILE A 23 -5.23 4.24 -22.50
C ILE A 23 -5.42 2.74 -22.21
N GLU A 24 -4.83 1.85 -23.01
CA GLU A 24 -4.86 0.41 -22.76
C GLU A 24 -4.13 0.08 -21.45
N ARG A 25 -3.06 0.82 -21.15
CA ARG A 25 -2.34 0.71 -19.88
C ARG A 25 -3.22 1.20 -18.72
N GLU A 26 -3.96 2.30 -18.87
CA GLU A 26 -4.92 2.75 -17.83
C GLU A 26 -5.98 1.67 -17.53
N ALA A 27 -6.62 1.13 -18.57
CA ALA A 27 -7.62 0.08 -18.43
C ALA A 27 -7.02 -1.18 -17.79
N MET A 28 -5.80 -1.53 -18.17
CA MET A 28 -5.07 -2.64 -17.58
C MET A 28 -4.69 -2.38 -16.11
N VAL A 29 -4.27 -1.17 -15.74
CA VAL A 29 -3.99 -0.80 -14.34
C VAL A 29 -5.25 -0.93 -13.49
N ASN A 30 -6.39 -0.42 -13.97
CA ASN A 30 -7.66 -0.55 -13.26
C ASN A 30 -8.07 -2.03 -13.10
N ARG A 31 -7.88 -2.86 -14.14
CA ARG A 31 -8.09 -4.31 -14.08
C ARG A 31 -7.14 -4.99 -13.10
N ASN A 32 -5.86 -4.65 -13.14
CA ASN A 32 -4.82 -5.18 -12.25
C ASN A 32 -5.17 -4.90 -10.79
N ILE A 33 -5.51 -3.65 -10.45
CA ILE A 33 -5.95 -3.31 -9.10
C ILE A 33 -7.12 -4.19 -8.68
N GLY A 34 -8.11 -4.39 -9.55
CA GLY A 34 -9.25 -5.28 -9.27
C GLY A 34 -8.87 -6.74 -9.06
N GLU A 35 -7.94 -7.29 -9.86
CA GLU A 35 -7.42 -8.66 -9.69
C GLU A 35 -6.64 -8.82 -8.38
N ALA A 36 -5.75 -7.88 -8.07
CA ALA A 36 -4.98 -7.89 -6.82
C ALA A 36 -5.91 -7.81 -5.61
N LEU A 37 -6.85 -6.86 -5.63
CA LEU A 37 -7.84 -6.72 -4.55
C LEU A 37 -8.71 -7.97 -4.43
N LYS A 38 -9.18 -8.56 -5.53
CA LYS A 38 -9.96 -9.81 -5.51
C LYS A 38 -9.19 -10.93 -4.83
N ARG A 39 -7.91 -11.10 -5.14
CA ARG A 39 -7.03 -12.12 -4.51
C ARG A 39 -6.91 -11.86 -3.01
N VAL A 40 -6.48 -10.65 -2.60
CA VAL A 40 -6.35 -10.30 -1.18
C VAL A 40 -7.68 -10.43 -0.43
N LYS A 41 -8.81 -10.10 -1.06
CA LYS A 41 -10.15 -10.30 -0.48
C LYS A 41 -10.41 -11.76 -0.16
N LEU A 42 -10.08 -12.68 -1.06
CA LEU A 42 -10.28 -14.12 -0.83
C LEU A 42 -9.34 -14.61 0.26
N ASP A 43 -8.06 -14.27 0.16
CA ASP A 43 -7.02 -14.70 1.09
C ASP A 43 -7.31 -14.19 2.51
N GLN A 44 -7.76 -12.94 2.65
CA GLN A 44 -8.11 -12.32 3.93
C GLN A 44 -9.60 -12.41 4.29
N LYS A 45 -10.42 -13.16 3.55
CA LYS A 45 -11.85 -13.34 3.81
C LYS A 45 -12.61 -12.01 4.03
N TRP A 46 -12.36 -11.01 3.19
CA TRP A 46 -13.10 -9.75 3.22
C TRP A 46 -14.49 -9.91 2.57
N ASN A 47 -15.51 -9.45 3.27
CA ASN A 47 -16.90 -9.44 2.82
C ASN A 47 -17.56 -8.09 3.15
N LYS A 48 -18.84 -7.95 2.80
CA LYS A 48 -19.56 -6.69 2.99
C LYS A 48 -19.72 -6.38 4.48
N GLU A 49 -19.99 -7.41 5.28
CA GLU A 49 -20.25 -7.36 6.71
C GLU A 49 -19.05 -6.78 7.47
N ARG A 50 -17.83 -7.18 7.11
CA ARG A 50 -16.59 -6.63 7.68
C ARG A 50 -16.35 -5.15 7.34
N LEU A 51 -17.01 -4.62 6.32
CA LEU A 51 -16.96 -3.19 5.95
C LEU A 51 -18.12 -2.38 6.56
N GLU A 52 -19.14 -3.04 7.09
CA GLU A 52 -20.28 -2.37 7.72
C GLU A 52 -19.81 -1.60 8.96
N GLY A 53 -20.30 -0.37 9.10
CA GLY A 53 -19.85 0.53 10.15
C GLY A 53 -18.40 1.02 10.01
N ARG A 54 -17.62 0.57 9.01
CA ARG A 54 -16.23 1.05 8.83
C ARG A 54 -16.07 2.29 7.97
N ILE A 55 -17.05 2.56 7.11
CA ILE A 55 -16.91 3.55 6.04
C ILE A 55 -18.09 4.49 6.07
N LEU A 56 -17.84 5.76 6.39
CA LEU A 56 -18.84 6.81 6.35
C LEU A 56 -18.74 7.54 5.00
N GLY A 57 -19.90 7.87 4.43
CA GLY A 57 -20.02 8.65 3.19
C GLY A 57 -20.18 7.83 1.91
N ILE A 58 -19.93 6.52 1.93
CA ILE A 58 -20.23 5.60 0.82
C ILE A 58 -20.76 4.26 1.35
N LYS A 59 -21.60 3.59 0.54
CA LYS A 59 -22.16 2.27 0.91
C LYS A 59 -21.08 1.18 0.86
N PRO A 60 -21.04 0.23 1.81
CA PRO A 60 -20.13 -0.92 1.77
C PRO A 60 -20.22 -1.72 0.45
N SER A 61 -21.42 -1.87 -0.12
CA SER A 61 -21.62 -2.53 -1.42
C SER A 61 -20.90 -1.82 -2.57
N PHE A 62 -20.77 -0.50 -2.52
CA PHE A 62 -19.99 0.26 -3.50
C PHE A 62 -18.50 -0.02 -3.35
N VAL A 63 -17.99 -0.08 -2.12
CA VAL A 63 -16.59 -0.46 -1.85
C VAL A 63 -16.30 -1.88 -2.30
N MET A 64 -17.24 -2.82 -2.13
CA MET A 64 -17.10 -4.18 -2.65
C MET A 64 -16.94 -4.24 -4.18
N ARG A 65 -17.42 -3.24 -4.93
CA ARG A 65 -17.17 -3.15 -6.38
C ARG A 65 -15.70 -2.84 -6.70
N TYR A 66 -14.95 -2.16 -5.81
CA TYR A 66 -13.51 -1.93 -6.01
C TYR A 66 -12.70 -3.24 -6.06
N PHE A 67 -13.22 -4.31 -5.46
CA PHE A 67 -12.61 -5.64 -5.48
C PHE A 67 -12.91 -6.43 -6.76
N GLN A 68 -13.65 -5.87 -7.72
CA GLN A 68 -14.03 -6.56 -8.95
C GLN A 68 -13.13 -6.13 -10.13
N PRO A 69 -12.47 -7.06 -10.83
CA PRO A 69 -11.68 -6.73 -12.04
C PRO A 69 -12.51 -6.03 -13.13
N SER A 70 -13.81 -6.34 -13.19
CA SER A 70 -14.78 -5.78 -14.15
C SER A 70 -15.34 -4.41 -13.75
N PHE A 71 -14.90 -3.81 -12.65
CA PHE A 71 -15.36 -2.48 -12.24
C PHE A 71 -15.01 -1.44 -13.31
N SER A 72 -16.04 -1.01 -14.04
CA SER A 72 -15.94 -0.13 -15.20
C SER A 72 -15.65 1.32 -14.82
N ASP A 73 -16.07 1.73 -13.63
CA ASP A 73 -15.80 3.07 -13.13
C ASP A 73 -14.33 3.19 -12.74
N ARG A 74 -13.75 4.38 -12.89
CA ARG A 74 -12.37 4.61 -12.49
C ARG A 74 -12.29 4.70 -10.96
N ARG A 75 -11.38 3.91 -10.37
CA ARG A 75 -11.17 3.86 -8.92
C ARG A 75 -10.62 5.18 -8.43
N GLN A 76 -11.27 5.76 -7.43
CA GLN A 76 -10.80 6.97 -6.77
C GLN A 76 -9.59 6.64 -5.89
N LEU A 77 -8.55 7.47 -5.97
CA LEU A 77 -7.26 7.16 -5.34
C LEU A 77 -7.37 7.11 -3.80
N HIS A 78 -8.16 8.01 -3.19
CA HIS A 78 -8.36 8.01 -1.74
C HIS A 78 -9.14 6.79 -1.22
N VAL A 79 -10.11 6.28 -2.00
CA VAL A 79 -10.83 5.04 -1.66
C VAL A 79 -9.88 3.85 -1.73
N LEU A 80 -9.03 3.81 -2.74
CA LEU A 80 -7.99 2.78 -2.86
C LEU A 80 -6.98 2.87 -1.70
N ALA A 81 -6.56 4.08 -1.31
CA ALA A 81 -5.69 4.30 -0.16
C ALA A 81 -6.33 3.77 1.13
N TYR A 82 -7.63 4.01 1.32
CA TYR A 82 -8.36 3.46 2.46
C TYR A 82 -8.46 1.93 2.45
N ILE A 83 -8.85 1.34 1.31
CA ILE A 83 -8.89 -0.12 1.17
C ILE A 83 -7.51 -0.72 1.47
N SER A 84 -6.46 -0.13 0.93
CA SER A 84 -5.08 -0.56 1.17
C SER A 84 -4.68 -0.47 2.65
N TRP A 85 -5.31 0.42 3.43
CA TRP A 85 -5.14 0.52 4.88
C TRP A 85 -5.86 -0.62 5.59
N LEU A 86 -7.11 -0.89 5.21
CA LEU A 86 -7.90 -1.97 5.80
C LEU A 86 -7.23 -3.33 5.59
N ILE A 87 -6.84 -3.64 4.35
CA ILE A 87 -6.25 -4.94 4.00
C ILE A 87 -4.76 -5.04 4.40
N GLN A 88 -4.17 -3.93 4.88
CA GLN A 88 -2.75 -3.82 5.23
C GLN A 88 -1.79 -4.23 4.10
N ILE A 89 -2.12 -3.86 2.86
CA ILE A 89 -1.27 -4.09 1.67
C ILE A 89 -0.91 -2.73 1.05
N PRO A 90 0.37 -2.46 0.72
CA PRO A 90 0.81 -1.26 -0.01
C PRO A 90 0.02 -1.05 -1.30
N MET A 91 -0.47 0.17 -1.52
CA MET A 91 -1.21 0.51 -2.74
C MET A 91 -0.38 0.26 -4.01
N ALA A 92 0.93 0.52 -3.96
CA ALA A 92 1.85 0.26 -5.07
C ALA A 92 1.88 -1.22 -5.50
N ALA A 93 1.73 -2.16 -4.55
CA ALA A 93 1.68 -3.59 -4.85
C ALA A 93 0.45 -3.93 -5.69
N LEU A 94 -0.69 -3.26 -5.47
CA LEU A 94 -1.94 -3.52 -6.18
C LEU A 94 -1.86 -3.28 -7.69
N TYR A 95 -0.90 -2.46 -8.16
CA TYR A 95 -0.69 -2.22 -9.59
C TYR A 95 -0.18 -3.45 -10.36
N TYR A 96 0.39 -4.45 -9.65
CA TYR A 96 0.93 -5.68 -10.24
C TYR A 96 -0.14 -6.73 -10.56
N GLY A 97 -1.39 -6.54 -10.10
CA GLY A 97 -2.51 -7.42 -10.43
C GLY A 97 -2.28 -8.87 -10.02
N LYS A 98 -2.37 -9.80 -10.98
CA LYS A 98 -2.15 -11.23 -10.73
C LYS A 98 -0.71 -11.54 -10.29
N GLU A 99 0.24 -10.66 -10.61
CA GLU A 99 1.65 -10.78 -10.25
C GLU A 99 1.97 -10.02 -8.95
N LEU A 100 0.98 -9.82 -8.06
CA LEU A 100 1.12 -9.07 -6.79
C LEU A 100 2.37 -9.44 -5.98
N LYS A 101 2.72 -10.73 -5.94
CA LYS A 101 3.92 -11.27 -5.27
C LYS A 101 5.24 -10.68 -5.78
N ARG A 102 5.31 -10.23 -7.05
CA ARG A 102 6.52 -9.63 -7.63
C ARG A 102 6.92 -8.33 -6.95
N TYR A 103 5.98 -7.63 -6.32
CA TYR A 103 6.28 -6.40 -5.60
C TYR A 103 7.30 -6.61 -4.47
N TRP A 104 7.24 -7.76 -3.78
CA TRP A 104 8.18 -8.13 -2.71
C TRP A 104 9.24 -9.15 -3.17
N SER A 105 9.28 -9.48 -4.46
CA SER A 105 10.14 -10.55 -4.99
C SER A 105 9.92 -11.91 -4.31
N PHE A 106 8.71 -12.19 -3.84
CA PHE A 106 8.37 -13.48 -3.20
C PHE A 106 8.03 -14.58 -4.20
N ASN A 107 8.31 -15.82 -3.79
CA ASN A 107 7.61 -16.99 -4.33
C ASN A 107 6.15 -17.04 -3.79
N GLU A 108 5.33 -17.99 -4.24
CA GLU A 108 3.91 -18.01 -3.86
C GLU A 108 3.70 -18.14 -2.33
N GLY A 109 4.50 -18.96 -1.64
CA GLY A 109 4.33 -19.20 -0.22
C GLY A 109 4.67 -17.98 0.65
N GLY A 110 5.72 -17.23 0.32
CA GLY A 110 6.09 -16.01 1.04
C GLY A 110 5.01 -14.94 0.96
N TYR A 111 4.36 -14.81 -0.20
CA TYR A 111 3.20 -13.93 -0.37
C TYR A 111 2.02 -14.37 0.51
N GLU A 112 1.68 -15.66 0.51
CA GLU A 112 0.57 -16.18 1.32
C GLU A 112 0.79 -15.94 2.82
N VAL A 113 2.02 -16.13 3.31
CA VAL A 113 2.41 -15.80 4.69
C VAL A 113 2.21 -14.32 4.96
N LEU A 114 2.75 -13.44 4.10
CA LEU A 114 2.64 -11.99 4.26
C LEU A 114 1.18 -11.55 4.41
N VAL A 115 0.32 -11.99 3.49
CA VAL A 115 -1.10 -11.60 3.49
C VAL A 115 -1.82 -12.13 4.73
N SER A 116 -1.42 -13.30 5.22
CA SER A 116 -1.98 -13.93 6.42
C SER A 116 -1.65 -13.18 7.70
N VAL A 117 -0.44 -12.62 7.79
CA VAL A 117 0.01 -11.91 8.99
C VAL A 117 -0.19 -10.39 8.90
N ALA A 118 -0.56 -9.87 7.73
CA ALA A 118 -0.68 -8.43 7.46
C ALA A 118 -1.61 -7.72 8.46
N GLN A 119 -2.70 -8.37 8.87
CA GLN A 119 -3.72 -7.79 9.76
C GLN A 119 -3.53 -8.11 11.24
N LEU A 120 -2.45 -8.81 11.63
CA LEU A 120 -2.21 -9.14 13.04
C LEU A 120 -1.96 -7.87 13.86
N SER A 121 -2.38 -7.88 15.12
CA SER A 121 -1.90 -6.91 16.11
C SER A 121 -0.39 -7.01 16.25
N THR A 122 0.28 -5.98 16.76
CA THR A 122 1.72 -6.03 17.08
C THR A 122 2.01 -7.20 18.00
N ARG A 123 1.19 -7.39 19.05
CA ARG A 123 1.33 -8.54 19.96
C ARG A 123 1.25 -9.89 19.25
N ASP A 124 0.25 -10.08 18.38
CA ASP A 124 0.08 -11.36 17.68
C ASP A 124 1.18 -11.53 16.61
N PHE A 125 1.67 -10.47 15.97
CA PHE A 125 2.79 -10.52 15.05
C PHE A 125 4.12 -10.85 15.77
N ASP A 126 4.37 -10.26 16.93
CA ASP A 126 5.56 -10.56 17.74
C ASP A 126 5.53 -12.01 18.22
N ALA A 127 4.34 -12.52 18.61
CA ALA A 127 4.18 -13.93 18.97
C ALA A 127 4.49 -14.86 17.78
N PHE A 128 4.08 -14.47 16.56
CA PHE A 128 4.43 -15.19 15.33
C PHE A 128 5.95 -15.24 15.15
N VAL A 129 6.65 -14.10 15.20
CA VAL A 129 8.10 -14.03 15.01
C VAL A 129 8.86 -14.78 16.12
N ASN A 130 8.42 -14.65 17.37
CA ASN A 130 9.00 -15.37 18.51
C ASN A 130 8.88 -16.89 18.38
N PHE A 131 7.76 -17.39 17.84
CA PHE A 131 7.61 -18.81 17.55
C PHE A 131 8.64 -19.28 16.51
N LEU A 132 8.81 -18.51 15.41
CA LEU A 132 9.79 -18.83 14.38
C LEU A 132 11.22 -18.84 14.91
N SER A 133 11.57 -17.89 15.78
CA SER A 133 12.87 -17.86 16.48
C SER A 133 13.09 -19.12 17.32
N ARG A 134 12.10 -19.55 18.12
CA ARG A 134 12.19 -20.77 18.94
C ARG A 134 12.32 -22.05 18.13
N CYS A 135 11.83 -22.06 16.89
CA CYS A 135 12.02 -23.14 15.94
C CYS A 135 13.36 -23.07 15.19
N ASN A 136 14.26 -22.14 15.55
CA ASN A 136 15.54 -21.88 14.88
C ASN A 136 15.40 -21.51 13.39
N LEU A 137 14.28 -20.93 12.97
CA LEU A 137 14.06 -20.53 11.57
C LEU A 137 14.63 -19.15 11.22
N LEU A 138 15.07 -18.39 12.22
CA LEU A 138 15.53 -17.00 12.05
C LEU A 138 17.02 -16.81 12.26
N VAL A 139 17.79 -17.88 12.51
CA VAL A 139 19.19 -17.81 12.98
C VAL A 139 20.07 -16.93 12.10
N GLU A 140 19.94 -17.02 10.78
CA GLU A 140 20.77 -16.25 9.83
C GLU A 140 20.49 -14.74 9.86
N ASN A 141 19.27 -14.34 10.27
CA ASN A 141 18.78 -12.95 10.19
C ASN A 141 18.35 -12.40 11.56
N GLU A 142 18.66 -13.09 12.65
CA GLU A 142 18.14 -12.81 14.00
C GLU A 142 18.41 -11.36 14.42
N GLN A 143 19.64 -10.88 14.24
CA GLN A 143 20.02 -9.52 14.60
C GLN A 143 19.22 -8.47 13.83
N ARG A 144 19.05 -8.65 12.50
CA ARG A 144 18.31 -7.69 11.67
C ARG A 144 16.82 -7.72 12.01
N ILE A 145 16.25 -8.91 12.23
CA ILE A 145 14.85 -9.06 12.64
C ILE A 145 14.61 -8.42 14.00
N SER A 146 15.50 -8.61 14.98
CA SER A 146 15.42 -7.96 16.29
C SER A 146 15.40 -6.43 16.17
N GLN A 147 16.28 -5.85 15.35
CA GLN A 147 16.29 -4.40 15.11
C GLN A 147 14.96 -3.92 14.53
N ILE A 148 14.38 -4.65 13.57
CA ILE A 148 13.11 -4.29 12.96
C ILE A 148 11.96 -4.41 13.99
N LEU A 149 11.98 -5.42 14.85
CA LEU A 149 11.01 -5.56 15.95
C LEU A 149 11.12 -4.40 16.95
N ASP A 150 12.34 -3.97 17.29
CA ASP A 150 12.55 -2.79 18.15
C ASP A 150 12.01 -1.52 17.50
N GLU A 151 12.21 -1.33 16.19
CA GLU A 151 11.59 -0.24 15.43
C GLU A 151 10.06 -0.34 15.43
N LEU A 152 9.51 -1.55 15.28
CA LEU A 152 8.07 -1.79 15.29
C LEU A 152 7.41 -1.56 16.65
N SER A 153 8.14 -1.82 17.75
CA SER A 153 7.66 -1.65 19.12
C SER A 153 7.28 -0.21 19.46
N GLN A 154 7.77 0.75 18.69
CA GLN A 154 7.46 2.18 18.81
C GLN A 154 6.07 2.54 18.28
N TYR A 155 5.42 1.62 17.55
CA TYR A 155 4.12 1.85 16.94
C TYR A 155 3.02 1.05 17.67
N GLU A 156 2.13 1.77 18.35
CA GLU A 156 0.93 1.18 18.92
C GLU A 156 -0.06 0.73 17.82
N ASP A 157 -0.79 -0.35 18.07
CA ASP A 157 -1.81 -0.89 17.14
C ASP A 157 -2.81 0.18 16.67
N ALA A 158 -3.26 1.03 17.60
CA ALA A 158 -4.20 2.11 17.33
C ALA A 158 -3.66 3.15 16.32
N LEU A 159 -2.34 3.22 16.12
CA LEU A 159 -1.70 4.16 15.20
C LEU A 159 -1.65 3.64 13.76
N PHE A 160 -1.66 2.33 13.52
CA PHE A 160 -1.46 1.78 12.18
C PHE A 160 -2.60 0.89 11.68
N ILE A 161 -3.44 0.38 12.58
CA ILE A 161 -4.69 -0.28 12.20
C ILE A 161 -5.70 0.78 11.76
N ALA A 162 -6.44 0.50 10.68
CA ALA A 162 -7.47 1.42 10.21
C ALA A 162 -8.50 1.68 11.33
N PRO A 163 -8.85 2.95 11.61
CA PRO A 163 -9.85 3.30 12.61
C PRO A 163 -11.16 2.55 12.40
N LYS A 164 -11.93 2.37 13.48
CA LYS A 164 -13.23 1.70 13.42
C LYS A 164 -14.15 2.37 12.40
N GLU A 165 -14.13 3.70 12.33
CA GLU A 165 -14.92 4.49 11.39
C GLU A 165 -14.05 5.51 10.67
N VAL A 166 -14.14 5.57 9.33
CA VAL A 166 -13.46 6.59 8.52
C VAL A 166 -14.47 7.27 7.60
N ASN A 167 -14.51 8.60 7.65
CA ASN A 167 -15.20 9.41 6.64
C ASN A 167 -14.35 9.47 5.38
N ILE A 168 -14.81 8.81 4.32
CA ILE A 168 -14.04 8.62 3.11
C ILE A 168 -13.73 9.93 2.39
N TRP A 169 -14.64 10.91 2.48
CA TRP A 169 -14.48 12.20 1.82
C TRP A 169 -13.50 13.10 2.56
N LYS A 170 -13.52 13.09 3.90
CA LYS A 170 -12.49 13.77 4.71
C LYS A 170 -11.10 13.16 4.48
N LEU A 171 -11.03 11.83 4.44
CA LEU A 171 -9.79 11.14 4.05
C LEU A 171 -9.33 11.60 2.66
N GLY A 172 -10.25 11.72 1.70
CA GLY A 172 -9.96 12.23 0.36
C GLY A 172 -9.34 13.62 0.35
N VAL A 173 -9.90 14.56 1.11
CA VAL A 173 -9.35 15.92 1.24
C VAL A 173 -7.94 15.89 1.81
N ASP A 174 -7.71 15.18 2.91
CA ASP A 174 -6.37 15.13 3.53
C ASP A 174 -5.36 14.41 2.65
N TYR A 175 -5.77 13.34 1.98
CA TYR A 175 -4.95 12.55 1.08
C TYR A 175 -4.55 13.33 -0.19
N TYR A 176 -5.50 14.00 -0.85
CA TYR A 176 -5.22 14.80 -2.05
C TYR A 176 -4.40 16.03 -1.75
N ARG A 177 -4.65 16.68 -0.60
CA ARG A 177 -3.78 17.75 -0.09
C ARG A 177 -2.35 17.26 0.09
N SER A 178 -2.17 16.12 0.76
CA SER A 178 -0.84 15.53 0.96
C SER A 178 -0.17 15.19 -0.37
N THR A 179 -0.89 14.55 -1.28
CA THR A 179 -0.41 14.20 -2.62
C THR A 179 0.04 15.44 -3.41
N GLY A 180 -0.77 16.50 -3.43
CA GLY A 180 -0.44 17.77 -4.09
C GLY A 180 0.82 18.43 -3.52
N MET A 181 0.98 18.41 -2.18
CA MET A 181 2.19 18.92 -1.53
C MET A 181 3.44 18.11 -1.90
N VAL A 182 3.34 16.79 -1.98
CA VAL A 182 4.45 15.93 -2.41
C VAL A 182 4.81 16.17 -3.87
N LEU A 183 3.82 16.23 -4.77
CA LEU A 183 4.06 16.52 -6.18
C LEU A 183 4.75 17.88 -6.37
N LYS A 184 4.30 18.91 -5.64
CA LYS A 184 4.96 20.22 -5.61
C LYS A 184 6.39 20.14 -5.11
N ARG A 185 6.63 19.34 -4.06
CA ARG A 185 7.98 19.17 -3.51
C ARG A 185 8.91 18.47 -4.48
N ILE A 186 8.46 17.38 -5.11
CA ILE A 186 9.19 16.68 -6.16
C ILE A 186 9.54 17.66 -7.29
N ARG A 187 8.58 18.43 -7.77
CA ARG A 187 8.81 19.41 -8.84
C ARG A 187 9.89 20.41 -8.47
N ILE A 188 9.78 21.05 -7.30
CA ILE A 188 10.71 22.11 -6.87
C ILE A 188 12.12 21.54 -6.62
N VAL A 189 12.23 20.37 -5.98
CA VAL A 189 13.53 19.79 -5.61
C VAL A 189 14.31 19.29 -6.83
N ASN A 190 13.63 18.83 -7.86
CA ASN A 190 14.26 18.30 -9.09
C ASN A 190 14.20 19.29 -10.25
N GLU A 191 13.77 20.53 -10.00
CA GLU A 191 13.68 21.62 -10.99
C GLU A 191 12.84 21.26 -12.23
N PHE A 192 11.82 20.41 -12.07
CA PHE A 192 10.92 20.06 -13.15
C PHE A 192 9.97 21.21 -13.48
N MET A 193 9.66 21.35 -14.76
CA MET A 193 8.63 22.27 -15.23
C MET A 193 7.22 21.69 -14.99
N ILE A 194 6.22 22.56 -14.93
CA ILE A 194 4.81 22.14 -14.76
C ILE A 194 4.39 21.19 -15.87
N GLU A 195 4.82 21.46 -17.10
CA GLU A 195 4.52 20.68 -18.29
C GLU A 195 5.10 19.27 -18.19
N GLU A 196 6.30 19.13 -17.62
CA GLU A 196 6.92 17.82 -17.40
C GLU A 196 6.17 17.00 -16.37
N MET A 197 5.73 17.64 -15.28
CA MET A 197 4.95 16.97 -14.24
C MET A 197 3.56 16.57 -14.75
N ALA A 198 2.88 17.48 -15.45
CA ALA A 198 1.59 17.23 -16.08
C ALA A 198 1.70 16.10 -17.12
N SER A 199 2.78 16.12 -17.91
CA SER A 199 3.11 15.03 -18.83
C SER A 199 3.27 13.72 -18.08
N VAL A 200 4.14 13.60 -17.07
CA VAL A 200 4.29 12.33 -16.33
C VAL A 200 2.95 11.78 -15.81
N LEU A 201 2.09 12.65 -15.29
CA LEU A 201 0.79 12.28 -14.73
C LEU A 201 -0.30 12.06 -15.79
N GLY A 202 -0.06 12.44 -17.05
CA GLY A 202 -1.02 12.35 -18.15
C GLY A 202 -2.25 13.20 -17.93
N VAL A 203 -2.04 14.45 -17.50
CA VAL A 203 -3.06 15.49 -17.31
C VAL A 203 -2.61 16.77 -17.99
N SER A 204 -3.51 17.75 -18.13
CA SER A 204 -3.13 19.07 -18.63
C SER A 204 -2.35 19.87 -17.57
N PRO A 205 -1.49 20.83 -17.98
CA PRO A 205 -0.80 21.74 -17.06
C PRO A 205 -1.74 22.42 -16.04
N GLU A 206 -2.93 22.82 -16.48
CA GLU A 206 -3.92 23.49 -15.63
C GLU A 206 -4.45 22.56 -14.54
N ILE A 207 -4.73 21.30 -14.90
CA ILE A 207 -5.17 20.28 -13.92
C ILE A 207 -4.04 19.99 -12.92
N TYR A 208 -2.80 19.88 -13.40
CA TYR A 208 -1.65 19.69 -12.51
C TYR A 208 -1.46 20.86 -11.54
N GLN A 209 -1.55 22.10 -12.02
CA GLN A 209 -1.47 23.29 -11.16
C GLN A 209 -2.55 23.28 -10.08
N ARG A 210 -3.78 22.79 -10.38
CA ARG A 210 -4.81 22.64 -9.37
C ARG A 210 -4.48 21.58 -8.31
N TYR A 211 -3.77 20.50 -8.67
CA TYR A 211 -3.25 19.55 -7.68
C TYR A 211 -2.28 20.24 -6.71
N GLU A 212 -1.36 21.08 -7.21
CA GLU A 212 -0.42 21.81 -6.34
C GLU A 212 -1.07 22.95 -5.55
N ALA A 213 -2.12 23.55 -6.09
CA ALA A 213 -2.91 24.60 -5.43
C ALA A 213 -3.78 24.06 -4.28
N LEU A 214 -3.84 22.74 -4.11
CA LEU A 214 -4.61 22.05 -3.07
C LEU A 214 -6.12 22.33 -3.19
N ASP A 215 -6.61 22.46 -4.42
CA ASP A 215 -8.03 22.70 -4.69
C ASP A 215 -8.88 21.51 -4.20
N PRO A 216 -9.80 21.72 -3.23
CA PRO A 216 -10.58 20.63 -2.64
C PRO A 216 -11.58 19.99 -3.63
N GLY A 217 -11.89 20.64 -4.75
CA GLY A 217 -12.79 20.10 -5.78
C GLY A 217 -12.12 19.10 -6.72
N VAL A 218 -10.79 18.97 -6.68
CA VAL A 218 -10.07 18.14 -7.62
C VAL A 218 -9.88 16.72 -7.10
N GLN A 219 -10.50 15.77 -7.80
CA GLN A 219 -10.36 14.35 -7.50
C GLN A 219 -9.21 13.71 -8.30
N MET A 220 -8.41 12.88 -7.64
CA MET A 220 -7.37 12.08 -8.28
C MET A 220 -7.83 10.63 -8.44
N ARG A 221 -7.63 10.09 -9.64
CA ARG A 221 -7.94 8.70 -9.96
C ARG A 221 -6.73 7.80 -9.70
N SER A 222 -6.96 6.50 -9.54
CA SER A 222 -5.92 5.52 -9.21
C SER A 222 -4.73 5.49 -10.18
N GLU A 223 -4.99 5.79 -11.45
CA GLU A 223 -4.02 5.83 -12.55
C GLU A 223 -3.02 6.98 -12.36
N ILE A 224 -3.43 8.08 -11.72
CA ILE A 224 -2.52 9.18 -11.36
C ILE A 224 -1.49 8.70 -10.34
N GLY A 225 -1.91 7.93 -9.34
CA GLY A 225 -1.00 7.34 -8.36
C GLY A 225 -0.01 6.36 -9.00
N HIS A 226 -0.47 5.53 -9.94
CA HIS A 226 0.38 4.61 -10.68
C HIS A 226 1.43 5.35 -11.54
N ARG A 227 0.97 6.35 -12.29
CA ARG A 227 1.83 7.20 -13.12
C ARG A 227 2.87 7.95 -12.30
N ALA A 228 2.48 8.51 -11.16
CA ALA A 228 3.43 9.18 -10.28
C ALA A 228 4.47 8.19 -9.73
N PHE A 229 4.03 6.98 -9.34
CA PHE A 229 4.92 5.95 -8.83
C PHE A 229 5.93 5.47 -9.87
N GLU A 230 5.48 5.04 -11.06
CA GLU A 230 6.37 4.56 -12.13
C GLU A 230 7.14 5.70 -12.80
N GLY A 231 6.46 6.81 -13.10
CA GLY A 231 7.02 7.92 -13.87
C GLY A 231 8.08 8.74 -13.13
N PHE A 232 8.11 8.69 -11.79
CA PHE A 232 9.18 9.27 -10.98
C PHE A 232 10.07 8.20 -10.32
N ASN A 233 9.97 6.93 -10.74
CA ASN A 233 10.75 5.82 -10.19
C ASN A 233 10.76 5.79 -8.64
N LEU A 234 9.59 6.02 -8.04
CA LEU A 234 9.48 6.12 -6.59
C LEU A 234 9.74 4.75 -5.95
N ARG A 235 10.55 4.73 -4.88
CA ARG A 235 10.81 3.50 -4.11
C ARG A 235 9.62 3.09 -3.25
N SER A 236 8.82 4.06 -2.78
CA SER A 236 7.65 3.80 -1.96
C SER A 236 6.54 4.82 -2.22
N SER A 237 5.30 4.33 -2.29
CA SER A 237 4.10 5.18 -2.31
C SER A 237 3.81 5.85 -0.96
N ALA A 238 4.51 5.47 0.11
CA ALA A 238 4.38 6.08 1.43
C ALA A 238 4.73 7.57 1.43
N LEU A 239 5.58 8.02 0.49
CA LEU A 239 5.95 9.42 0.32
C LEU A 239 4.72 10.33 0.21
N PHE A 240 3.67 9.89 -0.51
CA PHE A 240 2.43 10.65 -0.69
C PHE A 240 1.64 10.89 0.60
N LEU A 241 2.01 10.25 1.70
CA LEU A 241 1.35 10.35 3.00
C LEU A 241 2.06 11.33 3.95
N ASP A 242 3.24 11.85 3.58
CA ASP A 242 4.11 12.63 4.47
C ASP A 242 3.48 13.93 4.98
N TYR A 243 2.52 14.50 4.25
CA TYR A 243 1.87 15.75 4.61
C TYR A 243 0.42 15.57 5.11
N MET A 244 -0.06 14.33 5.30
CA MET A 244 -1.36 14.06 5.91
C MET A 244 -1.39 14.55 7.36
N LYS A 245 -2.49 15.19 7.75
CA LYS A 245 -2.64 15.80 9.08
C LYS A 245 -3.72 15.14 9.92
N GLU A 246 -4.83 14.72 9.31
CA GLU A 246 -5.97 14.13 10.00
C GLU A 246 -5.81 12.61 10.11
N TYR A 247 -5.42 11.96 9.02
CA TYR A 247 -5.33 10.50 8.96
C TYR A 247 -3.88 10.02 8.96
N LYS A 248 -3.07 10.54 9.90
CA LYS A 248 -1.63 10.22 10.02
C LYS A 248 -1.34 8.73 10.18
N GLY A 249 -2.28 7.98 10.78
CA GLY A 249 -2.13 6.55 10.96
C GLY A 249 -1.97 5.75 9.65
N LEU A 250 -2.43 6.30 8.53
CA LEU A 250 -2.20 5.70 7.21
C LEU A 250 -0.71 5.66 6.84
N ARG A 251 0.06 6.68 7.25
CA ARG A 251 1.52 6.74 7.06
C ARG A 251 2.20 5.70 7.92
N THR A 252 1.85 5.65 9.19
CA THR A 252 2.33 4.64 10.14
C THR A 252 2.04 3.23 9.64
N ALA A 253 0.84 3.00 9.09
CA ALA A 253 0.47 1.73 8.45
C ALA A 253 1.43 1.33 7.34
N ARG A 254 1.90 2.26 6.50
CA ARG A 254 2.89 1.91 5.47
C ARG A 254 4.23 1.51 6.06
N GLN A 255 4.70 2.25 7.06
CA GLN A 255 5.98 1.94 7.72
C GLN A 255 5.93 0.55 8.37
N VAL A 256 4.84 0.25 9.11
CA VAL A 256 4.64 -1.07 9.72
C VAL A 256 4.53 -2.16 8.66
N GLN A 257 3.79 -1.95 7.58
CA GLN A 257 3.68 -2.91 6.47
C GLN A 257 5.02 -3.21 5.82
N GLU A 258 5.84 -2.19 5.53
CA GLU A 258 7.17 -2.35 4.94
C GLU A 258 8.09 -3.14 5.86
N ARG A 259 8.11 -2.83 7.16
CA ARG A 259 8.91 -3.56 8.16
C ARG A 259 8.46 -5.00 8.37
N ARG A 260 7.15 -5.25 8.44
CA ARG A 260 6.63 -6.62 8.51
C ARG A 260 6.97 -7.42 7.26
N ALA A 261 6.85 -6.81 6.08
CA ALA A 261 7.22 -7.47 4.83
C ALA A 261 8.72 -7.79 4.77
N GLU A 262 9.57 -6.90 5.30
CA GLU A 262 11.02 -7.16 5.43
C GLU A 262 11.30 -8.38 6.31
N ILE A 263 10.66 -8.50 7.49
CA ILE A 263 10.79 -9.67 8.36
C ILE A 263 10.34 -10.96 7.66
N ILE A 264 9.19 -10.93 6.98
CA ILE A 264 8.70 -12.11 6.24
C ILE A 264 9.65 -12.48 5.11
N SER A 265 10.23 -11.50 4.42
CA SER A 265 11.24 -11.75 3.38
C SER A 265 12.48 -12.43 3.92
N LEU A 266 13.06 -11.88 5.00
CA LEU A 266 14.25 -12.42 5.64
C LEU A 266 14.00 -13.84 6.18
N THR A 267 12.85 -14.06 6.80
CA THR A 267 12.43 -15.37 7.28
C THR A 267 12.32 -16.36 6.14
N TRP A 268 11.53 -16.01 5.11
CA TRP A 268 11.15 -16.93 4.05
C TRP A 268 12.35 -17.35 3.20
N ASN A 269 13.27 -16.42 2.94
CA ASN A 269 14.48 -16.70 2.17
C ASN A 269 15.53 -17.53 2.93
N SER A 270 15.41 -17.65 4.27
CA SER A 270 16.27 -18.49 5.10
C SER A 270 15.74 -19.92 5.32
N LEU A 271 14.53 -20.22 4.84
CA LEU A 271 13.96 -21.57 4.95
C LEU A 271 14.71 -22.53 4.01
N LYS A 272 15.15 -23.67 4.54
CA LYS A 272 16.04 -24.63 3.85
C LYS A 272 15.27 -25.82 3.29
N SER A 273 14.04 -26.03 3.73
CA SER A 273 13.23 -27.18 3.37
C SER A 273 11.76 -26.85 3.15
N LYS A 274 11.10 -27.70 2.36
CA LYS A 274 9.65 -27.58 2.13
C LYS A 274 8.83 -27.78 3.41
N GLN A 275 9.36 -28.54 4.36
CA GLN A 275 8.72 -28.74 5.66
C GLN A 275 8.67 -27.46 6.47
N GLU A 276 9.76 -26.69 6.49
CA GLU A 276 9.80 -25.38 7.16
C GLU A 276 8.85 -24.39 6.47
N GLU A 277 8.86 -24.30 5.13
CA GLU A 277 7.88 -23.48 4.39
C GLU A 277 6.44 -23.82 4.79
N THR A 278 6.11 -25.11 4.85
CA THR A 278 4.77 -25.58 5.18
C THR A 278 4.40 -25.23 6.62
N MET A 279 5.34 -25.35 7.56
CA MET A 279 5.14 -24.97 8.96
C MET A 279 4.86 -23.47 9.10
N VAL A 280 5.68 -22.62 8.47
CA VAL A 280 5.50 -21.16 8.50
C VAL A 280 4.15 -20.75 7.91
N SER A 281 3.81 -21.30 6.73
CA SER A 281 2.51 -21.02 6.09
C SER A 281 1.33 -21.47 6.95
N SER A 282 1.41 -22.66 7.54
CA SER A 282 0.32 -23.21 8.37
C SER A 282 0.12 -22.39 9.65
N LEU A 283 1.21 -21.95 10.28
CA LEU A 283 1.16 -21.07 11.44
C LEU A 283 0.50 -19.73 11.09
N ALA A 284 0.97 -19.08 10.01
CA ALA A 284 0.45 -17.79 9.57
C ALA A 284 -1.07 -17.86 9.29
N GLN A 285 -1.52 -18.90 8.58
CA GLN A 285 -2.94 -19.12 8.28
C GLN A 285 -3.77 -19.39 9.55
N SER A 286 -3.23 -20.14 10.51
CA SER A 286 -3.90 -20.43 11.78
C SER A 286 -4.11 -19.16 12.61
N MET A 287 -3.10 -18.30 12.69
CA MET A 287 -3.18 -17.03 13.43
C MET A 287 -4.17 -16.05 12.78
N MET A 288 -4.21 -16.02 11.44
CA MET A 288 -5.20 -15.25 10.69
C MET A 288 -6.64 -15.66 11.04
N GLY A 289 -6.90 -16.97 11.14
CA GLY A 289 -8.20 -17.52 11.56
C GLY A 289 -8.63 -17.04 12.95
N CYS A 290 -7.70 -16.99 13.91
CA CYS A 290 -7.97 -16.49 15.26
C CYS A 290 -8.20 -14.96 15.29
N ALA A 291 -7.52 -14.20 14.44
CA ALA A 291 -7.67 -12.75 14.37
C ALA A 291 -9.06 -12.33 13.87
N TYR A 292 -9.66 -13.09 12.94
CA TYR A 292 -11.01 -12.78 12.42
C TYR A 292 -12.13 -12.95 13.43
N LEU A 293 -11.93 -13.71 14.51
CA LEU A 293 -12.92 -13.85 15.57
C LEU A 293 -12.91 -12.67 16.55
N ARG A 294 -11.93 -11.76 16.44
CA ARG A 294 -11.72 -10.63 17.38
C ARG A 294 -12.11 -9.26 16.79
N VAL A 295 -12.50 -9.21 15.51
CA VAL A 295 -12.83 -7.97 14.76
C VAL A 295 -14.30 -7.96 14.41
#